data_AF-A0A920EDD2-F1
#
_entry.id   AF-A0A920EDD2-F1
#
_cell.length_a   1.000
_cell.length_b   1.000
_cell.length_c   1.000
_cell.angle_alpha   90.00
_cell.angle_beta   90.00
_cell.angle_gamma   90.00
#
_symmetry.space_group_name_H-M   'P 1'
#
loop_
_entity.id
_entity.type
_entity.pdbx_description
1 polymer ?
#
loop_
_entity_poly.entity_id
_entity_poly.type
_entity_poly.pdbx_seq_one_letter_code
_entity_poly.pdbx_strand_id
1 'polypeptide(L)' 'MNLWCFHPSILSSLQSLWEEFLEENSHSEVAECLLPVCISTLMDRHDFQVSTVPSQEEWTGLTNPDDLELVRNKIHNLRS' A
#
# COMPACT_ATOMS: atom_id res chain seq x y z
N MET A 1 5.83 3.38 2.74
CA MET A 1 6.06 2.81 1.39
C MET A 1 5.05 1.70 1.16
N ASN A 2 4.19 1.84 0.14
CA ASN A 2 3.08 0.90 -0.13
C ASN A 2 3.41 0.03 -1.35
N LEU A 3 4.45 -0.81 -1.25
CA LEU A 3 4.90 -1.69 -2.33
C LEU A 3 4.57 -3.14 -2.00
N TRP A 4 3.73 -3.76 -2.84
CA TRP A 4 3.25 -5.11 -2.64
C TRP A 4 3.45 -5.96 -3.88
N CYS A 5 3.67 -7.25 -3.68
CA CYS A 5 3.70 -8.24 -4.73
C CYS A 5 2.67 -9.31 -4.38
N PHE A 6 1.73 -9.55 -5.28
CA PHE A 6 0.64 -10.51 -5.06
C PHE A 6 0.51 -11.46 -6.22
N HIS A 7 0.10 -12.70 -5.92
CA HIS A 7 -0.43 -13.60 -6.92
C HIS A 7 -1.85 -13.13 -7.33
N PRO A 8 -2.28 -13.25 -8.61
CA PRO A 8 -3.59 -12.79 -9.07
C PRO A 8 -4.80 -13.34 -8.31
N SER A 9 -4.66 -14.47 -7.62
CA SER A 9 -5.72 -15.05 -6.78
C SER A 9 -6.20 -14.12 -5.66
N ILE A 10 -5.41 -13.11 -5.27
CA ILE A 10 -5.86 -12.14 -4.25
C ILE A 10 -7.03 -11.27 -4.72
N LEU A 11 -7.19 -11.09 -6.04
CA LEU A 11 -8.17 -10.18 -6.61
C LEU A 11 -9.60 -10.55 -6.24
N SER A 12 -9.92 -11.85 -6.18
CA SER A 12 -11.26 -12.30 -5.76
C SER A 12 -11.53 -11.95 -4.29
N SER A 13 -10.53 -12.11 -3.42
CA SER A 13 -10.67 -11.79 -2.00
C SER A 13 -10.80 -10.28 -1.76
N LEU A 14 -10.03 -9.46 -2.50
CA LEU A 14 -10.16 -8.01 -2.45
C LEU A 14 -11.51 -7.53 -3.01
N GLN A 15 -12.06 -8.19 -4.03
CA GLN A 15 -13.38 -7.88 -4.55
C GLN A 15 -14.47 -8.11 -3.50
N SER A 16 -14.43 -9.24 -2.78
CA SER A 16 -15.39 -9.50 -1.70
C SER A 16 -15.28 -8.47 -0.57
N LEU A 17 -14.07 -8.13 -0.14
CA LEU A 17 -13.86 -7.09 0.88
C LEU A 17 -14.30 -5.69 0.40
N TRP A 18 -14.16 -5.41 -0.90
CA TRP A 18 -14.66 -4.17 -1.49
C TRP A 18 -16.18 -4.09 -1.45
N GLU A 19 -16.89 -5.18 -1.74
CA GLU A 19 -18.34 -5.26 -1.64
C GLU A 19 -18.81 -5.05 -0.19
N GLU A 20 -18.18 -5.74 0.78
CA GLU A 20 -18.42 -5.54 2.23
C GLU A 20 -18.21 -4.06 2.62
N PHE A 21 -17.10 -3.46 2.19
CA PHE A 21 -16.79 -2.05 2.48
C PHE A 21 -17.84 -1.09 1.92
N LEU A 22 -18.30 -1.30 0.68
CA LEU A 22 -19.31 -0.45 0.05
C LEU A 22 -20.65 -0.52 0.78
N GLU A 23 -21.09 -1.70 1.21
CA GLU A 23 -22.33 -1.85 1.97
C GLU A 23 -22.28 -1.06 3.28
N GLU A 24 -21.16 -1.15 4.00
CA GLU A 24 -20.96 -0.49 5.29
C GLU A 24 -20.76 1.03 5.17
N ASN A 25 -20.16 1.50 4.09
CA ASN A 25 -19.69 2.89 3.95
C ASN A 25 -20.41 3.69 2.85
N SER A 26 -21.49 3.17 2.28
CA SER A 26 -22.21 3.76 1.12
C SER A 26 -22.65 5.23 1.30
N HIS A 27 -22.79 5.70 2.54
CA HIS A 27 -23.22 7.07 2.86
C HIS A 27 -22.07 8.02 3.23
N SER A 28 -20.82 7.54 3.25
CA SER A 28 -19.67 8.34 3.62
C SER A 28 -18.96 8.90 2.40
N GLU A 29 -18.85 10.23 2.32
CA GLU A 29 -18.11 10.92 1.24
C GLU A 29 -16.58 10.88 1.44
N VAL A 30 -16.12 10.43 2.62
CA VAL A 30 -14.70 10.47 3.02
C VAL A 30 -14.14 9.09 3.34
N ALA A 31 -14.94 8.03 3.21
CA ALA A 31 -14.48 6.68 3.52
C ALA A 31 -13.47 6.21 2.45
N GLU A 32 -12.38 5.59 2.93
CA GLU A 32 -11.34 5.04 2.06
C GLU A 32 -11.20 3.53 2.30
N CYS A 33 -11.25 2.75 1.23
CA CYS A 33 -10.96 1.33 1.27
C CYS A 33 -9.44 1.12 1.19
N LEU A 34 -8.78 1.13 2.35
CA LEU A 34 -7.32 1.07 2.43
C LEU A 34 -6.82 -0.35 2.19
N LEU A 35 -5.95 -0.51 1.18
CA LEU A 35 -5.31 -1.79 0.88
C LEU A 35 -4.64 -2.45 2.12
N PRO A 36 -3.86 -1.74 2.97
CA PRO A 36 -3.27 -2.36 4.15
C PRO A 36 -4.30 -2.96 5.13
N VAL A 37 -5.48 -2.35 5.25
CA VAL A 37 -6.57 -2.85 6.10
C VAL A 37 -7.13 -4.13 5.49
N CYS A 38 -7.41 -4.14 4.18
CA CYS A 38 -7.90 -5.33 3.49
C CYS A 38 -6.93 -6.51 3.65
N ILE A 39 -5.62 -6.27 3.47
CA ILE A 39 -4.60 -7.30 3.63
C ILE A 39 -4.54 -7.80 5.08
N SER A 40 -4.62 -6.92 6.08
CA SER A 40 -4.69 -7.32 7.49
C SER A 40 -5.90 -8.22 7.75
N THR A 41 -7.07 -7.85 7.24
CA THR A 41 -8.29 -8.68 7.36
C THR A 41 -8.11 -10.06 6.74
N LEU A 42 -7.50 -10.16 5.56
CA LEU A 42 -7.22 -11.46 4.93
C LEU A 42 -6.21 -12.30 5.72
N MET A 43 -5.24 -11.66 6.37
CA MET A 43 -4.29 -12.33 7.26
C MET A 43 -4.99 -12.85 8.53
N ASP A 44 -5.87 -12.05 9.12
CA ASP A 44 -6.64 -12.41 10.32
C ASP A 44 -7.65 -13.54 10.05
N ARG A 45 -8.21 -13.60 8.83
CA ARG A 45 -9.07 -14.70 8.36
C ARG A 45 -8.29 -15.99 8.06
N HIS A 46 -6.96 -16.00 8.21
CA HIS A 46 -6.05 -17.10 7.86
C HIS A 46 -6.06 -17.50 6.38
N ASP A 47 -6.59 -16.64 5.50
CA ASP A 47 -6.69 -16.90 4.07
C ASP A 47 -5.40 -16.56 3.31
N PHE A 48 -4.56 -15.70 3.89
CA PHE A 48 -3.31 -15.24 3.28
C PHE A 48 -2.17 -15.07 4.30
N GLN A 49 -0.94 -15.34 3.85
CA GLN A 49 0.28 -15.02 4.59
C GLN A 49 1.09 -13.98 3.82
N VAL A 50 1.47 -12.90 4.50
CA VAL A 50 2.37 -11.89 3.96
C VAL A 50 3.77 -12.15 4.51
N SER A 51 4.75 -12.24 3.60
CA SER A 51 6.17 -12.27 3.95
C SER A 51 6.80 -10.91 3.67
N THR A 52 7.62 -10.42 4.60
CA THR A 52 8.38 -9.19 4.39
C THR A 52 9.73 -9.52 3.75
N VAL A 53 10.03 -8.86 2.63
CA VAL A 53 11.33 -8.98 1.96
C VAL A 53 12.17 -7.77 2.34
N PRO A 54 13.24 -7.92 3.13
CA PRO A 54 14.10 -6.81 3.48
C PRO A 54 14.86 -6.33 2.23
N SER A 55 14.99 -5.02 2.09
CA SER A 55 15.82 -4.39 1.08
C SER A 55 16.93 -3.58 1.75
N GLN A 56 18.11 -3.55 1.14
CA GLN A 56 19.21 -2.67 1.55
C GLN A 56 19.05 -1.26 0.96
N GLU A 57 18.10 -1.08 0.05
CA GLU A 57 17.84 0.19 -0.62
C GLU A 57 17.19 1.21 0.33
N GLU A 58 17.58 2.47 0.17
CA GLU A 58 17.02 3.56 0.95
C GLU A 58 15.83 4.19 0.22
N TRP A 59 14.66 4.15 0.85
CA TRP A 59 13.48 4.82 0.30
C TRP A 59 13.69 6.33 0.24
N THR A 60 13.24 6.93 -0.86
CA THR A 60 13.26 8.38 -1.09
C THR A 60 11.91 8.78 -1.64
N GLY A 61 11.27 9.79 -1.06
CA GLY A 61 9.96 10.27 -1.50
C GLY A 61 9.72 11.72 -1.10
N LEU A 62 8.70 12.32 -1.70
CA LEU A 62 8.26 13.69 -1.43
C LEU A 62 6.97 13.62 -0.62
N THR A 63 6.99 14.15 0.61
CA THR A 63 5.81 14.28 1.46
C THR A 63 5.39 15.74 1.55
N ASN A 64 6.36 16.63 1.69
CA ASN A 64 6.19 18.08 1.76
C ASN A 64 6.96 18.78 0.63
N PRO A 65 6.59 20.02 0.26
CA PRO A 65 7.33 20.81 -0.72
C PRO A 65 8.83 20.96 -0.40
N ASP A 66 9.16 21.07 0.89
CA ASP A 66 10.54 21.26 1.37
C ASP A 66 11.43 20.02 1.13
N ASP A 67 10.84 18.84 0.92
CA ASP A 67 11.57 17.60 0.60
C ASP A 67 12.20 17.65 -0.82
N LEU A 68 11.75 18.59 -1.67
CA LEU A 68 12.09 18.63 -3.09
C LEU A 68 13.59 18.73 -3.36
N GLU A 69 14.29 19.65 -2.67
CA GLU A 69 15.73 19.83 -2.88
C GLU A 69 16.52 18.61 -2.41
N LEU A 70 16.12 18.03 -1.26
CA LEU A 70 16.75 16.83 -0.71
C LEU A 70 16.62 15.64 -1.67
N VAL A 71 15.41 15.40 -2.19
CA VAL A 71 15.17 14.30 -3.14
C VAL A 71 15.92 14.53 -4.45
N ARG A 72 15.95 15.75 -4.98
CA ARG A 72 16.71 16.08 -6.21
C ARG A 72 18.20 15.82 -6.05
N ASN A 73 18.80 16.27 -4.94
CA ASN A 73 20.21 16.05 -4.66
C ASN A 73 20.53 14.56 -4.53
N LYS A 74 19.66 13.80 -3.84
CA LYS A 74 19.83 12.35 -3.68
C LYS A 74 19.79 11.62 -5.03
N ILE A 75 18.84 11.96 -5.90
CA ILE A 75 18.76 11.38 -7.26
C ILE A 75 19.97 11.78 -8.11
N HIS A 76 20.44 13.02 -8.02
CA HIS A 76 21.63 13.48 -8.75
C HIS A 76 22.88 12.68 -8.35
N ASN A 77 23.10 12.52 -7.04
CA ASN A 77 24.24 11.77 -6.51
C ASN A 77 24.22 10.28 -6.90
N LEU A 78 23.03 9.66 -7.04
CA LEU A 78 22.91 8.26 -7.48
C LEU A 78 23.20 8.05 -8.97
N ARG A 79 23.14 9.12 -9.78
CA ARG A 79 23.35 9.08 -11.24
C ARG A 79 24.76 9.49 -11.67
N SER A 80 25.58 9.93 -10.72
CA SER A 80 26.95 10.43 -10.92
C SER A 80 27.95 9.29 -10.79
#